data_AF-A0A951LTT0-F1
#
_entry.id   AF-A0A951LTT0-F1
#
_cell.length_a   1.000
_cell.length_b   1.000
_cell.length_c   1.000
_cell.angle_alpha   90.00
_cell.angle_beta   90.00
_cell.angle_gamma   90.00
#
_symmetry.space_group_name_H-M   'P 1'
#
loop_
_entity.id
_entity.type
_entity.pdbx_description
1 polymer ?
#
loop_
_entity_poly.entity_id
_entity_poly.type
_entity_poly.pdbx_seq_one_letter_code
_entity_poly.pdbx_strand_id
1 'polypeptide(L)'
;MIDLVSHNPQTDIVSIGMVEEREWDGSEQRLLELEAKIQNYFSFFIDGQFAQMYPAYVGKPVEMRLFCSTMPDTETNHFIEQVKLKLAEYNIGFVVSQLK
;
A
#
# COMPACT_ATOMS: atom_id res chain seq x y z
N MET A 1 -4.05 1.84 11.84
CA MET A 1 -5.34 2.37 11.37
C MET A 1 -5.34 2.20 9.86
N ILE A 2 -6.42 1.69 9.29
CA ILE A 2 -6.56 1.54 7.84
C ILE A 2 -7.30 2.76 7.33
N ASP A 3 -6.71 3.48 6.37
CA ASP A 3 -7.28 4.75 5.90
C ASP A 3 -8.50 4.49 5.00
N LEU A 4 -8.41 3.49 4.12
CA LEU A 4 -9.48 3.14 3.18
C LEU A 4 -9.44 1.65 2.82
N VAL A 5 -10.61 1.05 2.59
CA VAL A 5 -10.73 -0.26 1.94
C VAL A 5 -11.68 -0.14 0.76
N SER A 6 -11.26 -0.63 -0.40
CA SER A 6 -12.08 -0.66 -1.61
C SER A 6 -11.98 -2.00 -2.30
N HIS A 7 -13.06 -2.47 -2.88
CA HIS A 7 -13.09 -3.67 -3.71
C HIS A 7 -13.47 -3.27 -5.14
N ASN A 8 -12.67 -3.66 -6.13
CA ASN A 8 -12.99 -3.47 -7.54
C ASN A 8 -13.72 -4.71 -8.07
N PRO A 9 -15.02 -4.65 -8.39
CA PRO A 9 -15.78 -5.82 -8.84
C PRO A 9 -15.34 -6.36 -10.20
N GLN A 10 -14.67 -5.55 -11.03
CA GLN A 10 -14.23 -5.98 -12.37
C GLN A 10 -12.97 -6.83 -12.32
N THR A 11 -12.03 -6.49 -11.42
CA THR A 11 -10.76 -7.22 -11.26
C THR A 11 -10.76 -8.15 -10.06
N ASP A 12 -11.80 -8.07 -9.22
CA ASP A 12 -11.96 -8.70 -7.91
C ASP A 12 -10.88 -8.34 -6.87
N ILE A 13 -10.05 -7.34 -7.17
CA ILE A 13 -8.95 -6.89 -6.30
C ILE A 13 -9.50 -6.07 -5.13
N VAL A 14 -9.03 -6.36 -3.93
CA VAL A 14 -9.30 -5.58 -2.73
C VAL A 14 -8.08 -4.72 -2.42
N SER A 15 -8.26 -3.41 -2.50
CA SER A 15 -7.23 -2.42 -2.22
C SER A 15 -7.37 -1.90 -0.80
N ILE A 16 -6.28 -1.93 -0.06
CA ILE A 16 -6.12 -1.24 1.21
C ILE A 16 -5.36 0.06 0.95
N GLY A 17 -6.06 1.18 1.12
CA GLY A 17 -5.54 2.51 0.86
C GLY A 17 -4.70 3.07 2.01
N MET A 18 -3.59 3.68 1.64
CA MET A 18 -2.70 4.49 2.46
C MET A 18 -2.66 5.90 1.88
N VAL A 19 -2.96 6.93 2.66
CA VAL A 19 -2.97 8.32 2.15
C VAL A 19 -1.67 9.03 2.53
N GLU A 20 -0.91 9.52 1.55
CA GLU A 20 0.26 10.37 1.73
C GLU A 20 -0.04 11.78 1.19
N GLU A 21 -0.45 12.65 2.11
CA GLU A 21 -0.80 14.02 1.77
C GLU A 21 0.43 14.93 1.62
N ARG A 22 1.57 14.54 2.21
CA ARG A 22 2.79 15.33 2.25
C ARG A 22 3.51 15.25 0.91
N GLU A 23 4.17 16.34 0.54
CA GLU A 23 5.02 16.36 -0.64
C GLU A 23 6.27 15.50 -0.44
N TRP A 24 6.75 14.91 -1.54
CA TRP A 24 8.03 14.22 -1.58
C TRP A 24 9.15 15.25 -1.67
N ASP A 25 10.02 15.23 -0.67
CA ASP A 25 11.11 16.20 -0.48
C ASP A 25 12.49 15.59 -0.80
N GLY A 26 12.54 14.36 -1.33
CA GLY A 26 13.77 13.61 -1.58
C GLY A 26 14.57 13.27 -0.33
N SER A 27 14.02 13.47 0.87
CA SER A 27 14.74 13.20 2.11
C SER A 27 14.74 11.71 2.46
N GLU A 28 15.85 11.23 3.01
CA GLU A 28 15.94 9.89 3.59
C GLU A 28 14.88 9.69 4.69
N GLN A 29 14.59 10.73 5.47
CA GLN A 29 13.56 10.69 6.49
C GLN A 29 12.18 10.38 5.90
N ARG A 30 11.83 10.94 4.74
CA ARG A 30 10.57 10.64 4.04
C ARG A 30 10.50 9.18 3.60
N LEU A 31 11.61 8.62 3.14
CA LEU A 31 11.70 7.20 2.77
C LEU A 31 11.52 6.27 3.98
N LEU A 32 12.18 6.59 5.10
CA LEU A 32 12.04 5.82 6.35
C LEU A 32 10.61 5.84 6.89
N GLU A 33 9.95 7.00 6.83
CA GLU A 33 8.55 7.13 7.22
C GLU A 33 7.61 6.31 6.31
N LEU A 34 7.87 6.31 5.00
CA LEU A 34 7.13 5.50 4.04
C LEU A 34 7.35 4.01 4.32
N GLU A 35 8.59 3.58 4.54
CA GLU A 35 8.92 2.19 4.88
C GLU A 35 8.17 1.74 6.14
N ALA A 36 8.23 2.51 7.22
CA ALA A 36 7.53 2.20 8.46
C ALA A 36 6.01 2.09 8.25
N LYS A 37 5.45 2.98 7.40
CA LYS A 37 4.03 2.92 7.03
C LYS A 37 3.70 1.62 6.29
N ILE A 38 4.48 1.26 5.29
CA ILE A 38 4.29 0.04 4.50
C ILE A 38 4.41 -1.20 5.39
N GLN A 39 5.40 -1.25 6.29
CA GLN A 39 5.57 -2.36 7.23
C GLN A 39 4.35 -2.53 8.14
N ASN A 40 3.77 -1.44 8.65
CA ASN A 40 2.56 -1.51 9.46
C ASN A 40 1.37 -2.10 8.67
N TYR A 41 1.20 -1.70 7.42
CA TYR A 41 0.16 -2.26 6.54
C TYR A 41 0.47 -3.69 6.12
N PHE A 42 1.74 -4.07 6.01
CA PHE A 42 2.14 -5.44 5.74
C PHE A 42 1.77 -6.39 6.89
N SER A 43 2.11 -6.04 8.12
CA SER A 43 1.72 -6.80 9.32
C SER A 43 0.22 -7.00 9.41
N PHE A 44 -0.58 -6.04 8.92
CA PHE A 44 -2.04 -6.18 8.86
C PHE A 44 -2.52 -7.42 8.09
N PHE A 45 -1.86 -7.76 6.98
CA PHE A 45 -2.16 -8.94 6.19
C PHE A 45 -1.58 -10.20 6.84
N ILE A 46 -0.33 -10.12 7.29
CA ILE A 46 0.41 -11.28 7.81
C ILE A 46 -0.15 -11.79 9.14
N ASP A 47 -0.55 -10.87 10.03
CA ASP A 47 -1.11 -11.22 11.35
C ASP A 47 -2.57 -11.72 11.27
N GLY A 48 -3.14 -11.80 10.06
CA GLY A 48 -4.52 -12.23 9.82
C GLY A 48 -5.59 -11.21 10.24
N GLN A 49 -5.20 -10.00 10.66
CA GLN A 49 -6.14 -8.94 11.04
C GLN A 49 -7.07 -8.55 9.89
N PHE A 50 -6.54 -8.52 8.65
CA PHE A 50 -7.35 -8.32 7.44
C PHE A 50 -8.50 -9.33 7.34
N ALA A 51 -8.22 -10.63 7.51
CA ALA A 51 -9.22 -11.68 7.40
C ALA A 51 -10.29 -11.61 8.50
N GLN A 52 -9.90 -11.18 9.71
CA GLN A 52 -10.81 -11.00 10.83
C GLN A 52 -11.76 -9.80 10.62
N MET A 53 -11.24 -8.68 10.11
CA MET A 53 -12.04 -7.47 9.90
C MET A 53 -12.83 -7.47 8.59
N TYR A 54 -12.30 -8.12 7.54
CA TYR A 54 -12.91 -8.16 6.23
C TYR A 54 -13.11 -9.60 5.74
N PRO A 55 -13.92 -10.43 6.46
CA PRO A 55 -14.10 -11.84 6.14
C PRO A 55 -14.68 -12.07 4.74
N ALA A 56 -15.47 -11.13 4.22
CA ALA A 56 -16.05 -11.17 2.87
C ALA A 56 -15.01 -11.11 1.73
N TYR A 57 -13.77 -10.74 2.05
CA TYR A 57 -12.67 -10.58 1.10
C TYR A 57 -11.59 -11.65 1.25
N VAL A 58 -11.76 -12.60 2.17
CA VAL A 58 -10.83 -13.72 2.33
C VAL A 58 -10.75 -14.54 1.04
N GLY A 59 -9.52 -14.82 0.60
CA GLY A 59 -9.23 -15.57 -0.63
C GLY A 59 -9.24 -14.72 -1.91
N LYS A 60 -9.60 -13.43 -1.83
CA LYS A 60 -9.49 -12.51 -2.96
C LYS A 60 -8.06 -11.96 -3.09
N PRO A 61 -7.61 -11.60 -4.30
CA PRO A 61 -6.35 -10.89 -4.47
C PRO A 61 -6.40 -9.53 -3.76
N VAL A 62 -5.31 -9.20 -3.06
CA VAL A 62 -5.21 -7.95 -2.28
C VAL A 62 -4.05 -7.10 -2.78
N GLU A 63 -4.19 -5.79 -2.62
CA GLU A 63 -3.12 -4.84 -2.85
C GLU A 63 -3.08 -3.75 -1.78
N MET A 64 -1.89 -3.23 -1.53
CA MET A 64 -1.70 -1.94 -0.86
C MET A 64 -1.72 -0.84 -1.92
N ARG A 65 -2.49 0.21 -1.67
CA ARG A 65 -2.58 1.36 -2.58
C ARG A 65 -2.14 2.62 -1.87
N LEU A 66 -1.02 3.19 -2.32
CA LEU A 66 -0.53 4.48 -1.86
C LEU A 66 -1.20 5.60 -2.68
N PHE A 67 -2.01 6.41 -2.03
CA PHE A 67 -2.61 7.61 -2.60
C PHE A 67 -1.75 8.82 -2.25
N CYS A 68 -1.14 9.46 -3.25
CA CYS A 68 -0.24 10.58 -3.03
C CYS A 68 -0.85 11.91 -3.50
N SER A 69 -0.62 13.00 -2.76
CA SER A 69 -0.93 14.37 -3.24
C SER A 69 -0.10 14.72 -4.48
N THR A 70 1.20 14.45 -4.43
CA THR A 70 2.13 14.59 -5.55
C THR A 70 2.75 13.24 -5.88
N MET A 71 3.13 13.02 -7.14
CA MET A 71 3.78 11.76 -7.51
C MET A 71 5.17 11.67 -6.85
N PRO A 72 5.60 10.46 -6.43
CA PRO A 72 6.90 10.27 -5.82
C PRO A 72 8.05 10.72 -6.71
N ASP A 73 9.12 11.23 -6.10
CA ASP A 73 10.38 11.52 -6.78
C ASP A 73 11.10 10.24 -7.26
N THR A 74 12.21 10.40 -7.97
CA THR A 74 12.96 9.28 -8.56
C THR A 74 13.44 8.28 -7.52
N GLU A 75 13.98 8.75 -6.39
CA GLU A 75 14.52 7.88 -5.34
C GLU A 75 13.41 7.11 -4.64
N THR A 76 12.31 7.79 -4.33
CA THR A 76 11.13 7.19 -3.74
C THR A 76 10.48 6.17 -4.67
N ASN A 77 10.42 6.46 -5.98
CA ASN A 77 9.93 5.48 -6.95
C ASN A 77 10.83 4.24 -7.00
N HIS A 78 12.15 4.40 -6.94
CA HIS A 78 13.07 3.25 -6.91
C HIS A 78 12.81 2.36 -5.68
N PHE A 79 12.63 2.98 -4.51
CA PHE A 79 12.25 2.29 -3.28
C PHE A 79 10.91 1.56 -3.43
N ILE A 80 9.89 2.22 -3.99
CA ILE A 80 8.56 1.63 -4.23
C ILE A 80 8.64 0.40 -5.15
N GLU A 81 9.47 0.42 -6.18
CA GLU A 81 9.68 -0.76 -7.04
C GLU A 81 10.30 -1.93 -6.27
N GLN A 82 11.23 -1.68 -5.35
CA GLN A 82 11.76 -2.73 -4.47
C GLN A 82 10.68 -3.29 -3.54
N VAL A 83 9.83 -2.43 -3.00
CA VAL A 83 8.69 -2.85 -2.17
C VAL A 83 7.71 -3.73 -2.97
N LYS A 84 7.36 -3.33 -4.19
CA LYS A 84 6.48 -4.11 -5.08
C LYS A 84 6.99 -5.53 -5.27
N LEU A 85 8.29 -5.68 -5.55
CA LEU A 85 8.90 -6.99 -5.73
C LEU A 85 8.81 -7.84 -4.46
N LYS A 86 9.15 -7.26 -3.30
CA LYS A 86 9.07 -7.97 -2.01
C LYS A 86 7.64 -8.38 -1.66
N LEU A 87 6.66 -7.52 -1.87
CA LEU A 87 5.25 -7.82 -1.55
C LEU A 87 4.65 -8.86 -2.49
N ALA A 88 5.12 -8.92 -3.74
CA ALA A 88 4.70 -9.94 -4.69
C ALA A 88 5.06 -11.36 -4.22
N GLU A 89 6.14 -11.55 -3.45
CA GLU A 89 6.49 -12.83 -2.82
C GLU A 89 5.39 -13.34 -1.86
N TYR A 90 4.58 -12.43 -1.32
CA TYR A 90 3.45 -12.72 -0.44
C TYR A 90 2.10 -12.69 -1.17
N ASN A 91 2.10 -12.56 -2.51
CA ASN A 91 0.92 -12.35 -3.34
C ASN A 91 0.13 -11.08 -2.98
N ILE A 92 0.83 -10.06 -2.48
CA ILE A 92 0.24 -8.75 -2.17
C ILE A 92 0.70 -7.76 -3.26
N GLY A 93 -0.26 -7.17 -3.97
CA GLY A 93 0.03 -6.10 -4.93
C GLY A 93 0.43 -4.80 -4.22
N PHE A 94 1.17 -3.93 -4.93
CA PHE A 94 1.39 -2.57 -4.47
C PHE A 94 1.26 -1.59 -5.63
N VAL A 95 0.41 -0.59 -5.46
CA VAL A 95 0.11 0.40 -6.51
C VAL A 95 0.17 1.81 -5.95
N VAL A 96 0.59 2.75 -6.80
CA VAL A 96 0.61 4.18 -6.48
C VAL A 96 -0.48 4.86 -7.30
N SER A 97 -1.20 5.78 -6.70
CA SER A 97 -2.25 6.56 -7.33
C SER A 97 -2.20 7.99 -6.84
N GLN A 98 -2.59 8.96 -7.67
CA GLN A 98 -2.68 10.35 -7.24
C GLN A 98 -4.05 10.62 -6.62
N LEU A 99 -4.09 11.40 -5.53
CA LEU A 99 -5.32 11.98 -5.01
C LEU A 99 -5.88 12.94 -6.08
N LYS A 100 -7.13 12.72 -6.49
CA LYS A 100 -7.84 13.59 -7.43
C LYS A 100 -8.57 14.71 -6.70
#